data_AF-A0A816K4V6-F1
#
_entry.id   AF-A0A816K4V6-F1
#
_cell.length_a   1.000
_cell.length_b   1.000
_cell.length_c   1.000
_cell.angle_alpha   90.00
_cell.angle_beta   90.00
_cell.angle_gamma   90.00
#
_symmetry.space_group_name_H-M   'P 1'
#
loop_
_entity.id
_entity.type
_entity.pdbx_description
1 polymer ?
#
loop_
_entity_poly.entity_id
_entity_poly.type
_entity_poly.pdbx_seq_one_letter_code
_entity_poly.pdbx_strand_id
1 'polypeptide(L)' 'MGKKVQMNIKASARPLLQKQAIKELLDPRLMNCYSEQEVYCMALCAYLCIRRDPNSRPRMSQVLRMLEGDVVMSPI' A
#
# COMPACT_ATOMS: atom_id res chain seq x y z
N MET A 1 -12.82 27.91 4.92
CA MET A 1 -12.67 26.76 5.83
C MET A 1 -11.52 25.87 5.34
N GLY A 2 -10.28 26.21 5.69
CA GLY A 2 -9.09 25.51 5.18
C GLY A 2 -8.98 24.11 5.77
N LYS A 3 -8.99 23.07 4.95
CA LYS A 3 -8.70 21.70 5.40
C LYS A 3 -7.26 21.67 5.93
N LYS A 4 -7.07 21.52 7.24
CA LYS A 4 -5.74 21.24 7.82
C LYS A 4 -5.22 19.96 7.16
N VAL A 5 -4.19 20.08 6.33
CA VAL A 5 -3.46 18.91 5.82
C VAL A 5 -2.79 18.27 7.03
N GLN A 6 -3.28 17.11 7.44
CA GLN A 6 -2.69 16.39 8.55
C GLN A 6 -1.43 15.68 8.05
N MET A 7 -0.25 16.16 8.46
CA MET A 7 1.05 15.60 8.11
C MET A 7 1.27 14.29 8.86
N ASN A 8 0.83 13.18 8.26
CA ASN A 8 1.07 11.84 8.79
C ASN A 8 1.52 10.91 7.66
N ILE A 9 2.15 9.79 8.06
CA ILE A 9 2.69 8.79 7.13
C ILE A 9 1.66 8.30 6.10
N LYS A 10 0.39 8.16 6.48
CA LYS A 10 -0.66 7.70 5.56
C LYS A 10 -0.99 8.77 4.53
N ALA A 11 -1.03 10.04 4.93
CA ALA A 11 -1.32 11.16 4.03
C ALA A 11 -0.21 11.31 2.97
N SER A 12 1.05 11.16 3.38
CA SER A 12 2.20 11.23 2.47
C SER A 12 2.31 10.01 1.54
N ALA A 13 1.97 8.80 2.02
CA ALA A 13 2.10 7.57 1.22
C ALA A 13 0.98 7.39 0.17
N ARG A 14 -0.26 7.87 0.46
CA ARG A 14 -1.42 7.73 -0.45
C ARG A 14 -1.16 8.09 -1.91
N PRO A 15 -0.61 9.27 -2.26
CA PRO A 15 -0.42 9.63 -3.67
C PRO A 15 0.55 8.68 -4.39
N LEU A 16 1.58 8.19 -3.71
CA LEU A 16 2.53 7.24 -4.28
C LEU A 16 1.90 5.86 -4.47
N LEU A 17 1.12 5.40 -3.50
CA LEU A 17 0.36 4.14 -3.57
C LEU A 17 -0.69 4.18 -4.69
N GLN A 18 -1.37 5.31 -4.89
CA GLN A 18 -2.35 5.50 -5.97
C GLN A 18 -1.71 5.52 -7.35
N LYS A 19 -0.51 6.12 -7.47
CA LYS A 19 0.26 6.17 -8.72
C LYS A 19 1.04 4.88 -9.00
N GLN A 20 1.02 3.91 -8.08
CA GLN A 20 1.89 2.73 -8.11
C GLN A 20 3.37 3.11 -8.32
N ALA A 21 3.79 4.21 -7.69
CA ALA A 21 5.16 4.72 -7.79
C ALA A 21 6.09 3.89 -6.88
N ILE A 22 6.27 2.61 -7.18
CA ILE A 22 6.98 1.62 -6.35
C ILE A 22 8.41 2.07 -6.02
N LYS A 23 9.13 2.61 -7.00
CA LYS A 23 10.51 3.09 -6.79
C LYS A 23 10.61 4.26 -5.78
N GLU A 24 9.57 5.07 -5.68
CA GLU A 24 9.48 6.18 -4.72
C GLU A 24 8.99 5.72 -3.33
N LEU A 25 8.35 4.54 -3.26
CA LEU A 25 7.86 3.94 -2.02
C LEU A 25 8.93 3.14 -1.27
N LEU A 26 9.90 2.60 -2.00
CA LEU A 26 10.89 1.68 -1.45
C LEU A 26 11.98 2.40 -0.67
N ASP A 27 12.41 1.76 0.42
CA ASP A 27 13.56 2.23 1.19
C ASP A 27 14.83 2.06 0.34
N PRO A 28 15.58 3.14 0.06
CA PRO A 28 16.84 3.07 -0.70
C PRO A 28 17.86 2.09 -0.09
N ARG A 29 17.78 1.81 1.22
CA ARG A 29 18.65 0.86 1.92
C ARG A 29 18.42 -0.59 1.51
N LEU A 30 17.33 -0.90 0.83
CA LEU A 30 17.09 -2.24 0.28
C LEU A 30 18.04 -2.56 -0.89
N MET A 31 18.72 -1.58 -1.49
CA MET A 31 19.75 -1.79 -2.54
C MET A 31 19.31 -2.74 -3.67
N ASN A 32 18.04 -2.67 -4.09
CA ASN A 32 17.44 -3.59 -5.08
C ASN A 32 17.39 -5.08 -4.66
N CYS A 33 17.60 -5.38 -3.38
CA CYS A 33 17.41 -6.69 -2.78
C CYS A 33 15.94 -6.90 -2.38
N TYR A 34 15.04 -6.90 -3.36
CA TYR A 34 13.62 -7.17 -3.16
C TYR A 34 13.02 -7.85 -4.39
N SER A 35 11.93 -8.60 -4.18
CA SER A 35 11.09 -9.09 -5.27
C SER A 35 10.09 -8.00 -5.65
N GLU A 36 10.08 -7.58 -6.93
CA GLU A 36 9.10 -6.60 -7.43
C GLU A 36 7.66 -7.06 -7.19
N GLN A 37 7.40 -8.37 -7.33
CA GLN A 37 6.08 -8.95 -7.11
C GLN A 37 5.65 -8.83 -5.65
N GLU A 38 6.53 -9.13 -4.69
CA GLU A 38 6.21 -9.00 -3.27
C GLU A 38 5.97 -7.55 -2.88
N VAL A 39 6.79 -6.63 -3.41
CA VAL A 39 6.63 -5.19 -3.19
C VAL A 39 5.31 -4.69 -3.75
N TYR A 40 4.91 -5.16 -4.94
CA TYR A 40 3.62 -4.83 -5.52
C TYR A 40 2.47 -5.29 -4.63
N CYS A 41 2.49 -6.54 -4.16
CA CYS A 41 1.50 -7.09 -3.24
C CYS A 41 1.44 -6.29 -1.92
N MET A 42 2.60 -5.95 -1.34
CA MET A 42 2.69 -5.12 -0.13
C MET A 42 2.12 -3.72 -0.33
N ALA A 43 2.45 -3.06 -1.45
CA ALA A 43 1.95 -1.73 -1.78
C ALA A 43 0.42 -1.73 -1.96
N LEU A 44 -0.11 -2.72 -2.67
CA LEU A 44 -1.56 -2.88 -2.84
C LEU A 44 -2.26 -3.15 -1.49
N CYS A 45 -1.70 -4.05 -0.69
CA CYS A 45 -2.19 -4.32 0.66
C CYS A 45 -2.21 -3.04 1.52
N ALA A 46 -1.13 -2.26 1.51
CA ALA A 46 -1.03 -1.00 2.24
C ALA A 46 -2.10 0.01 1.76
N TYR A 47 -2.27 0.15 0.44
CA TYR A 47 -3.29 1.01 -0.17
C TYR A 47 -4.70 0.70 0.34
N LEU A 48 -5.07 -0.58 0.36
CA LEU A 48 -6.36 -1.06 0.85
C LEU A 48 -6.52 -0.83 2.36
N CYS A 49 -5.49 -1.12 3.15
CA CYS A 49 -5.51 -0.97 4.61
C CYS A 49 -5.67 0.49 5.06
N ILE A 50 -5.12 1.45 4.30
CA ILE A 50 -5.20 2.87 4.67
C ILE A 50 -6.43 3.58 4.10
N ARG A 51 -7.41 2.89 3.49
CA ARG A 51 -8.62 3.54 2.94
C ARG A 51 -9.33 4.42 3.99
N ARG A 52 -9.84 5.57 3.54
CA ARG A 52 -10.50 6.54 4.43
C ARG A 52 -11.72 5.91 5.10
N ASP A 53 -12.58 5.30 4.30
CA ASP A 53 -13.73 4.53 4.76
C ASP A 53 -13.26 3.24 5.47
N PRO A 54 -13.54 3.08 6.78
CA PRO A 54 -13.19 1.87 7.54
C PRO A 54 -13.82 0.59 6.98
N ASN A 55 -15.05 0.67 6.45
CA ASN A 55 -15.77 -0.51 5.97
C ASN A 55 -15.16 -1.07 4.68
N SER A 56 -14.42 -0.23 3.95
CA SER A 56 -13.72 -0.62 2.75
C SER A 56 -12.31 -1.21 2.98
N ARG A 57 -11.85 -1.26 4.24
CA ARG A 57 -10.57 -1.86 4.60
C ARG A 57 -10.70 -3.39 4.67
N PRO A 58 -9.68 -4.14 4.24
CA PRO A 58 -9.70 -5.59 4.32
C PRO A 58 -9.68 -6.08 5.77
N ARG A 59 -10.26 -7.27 6.01
CA ARG A 59 -10.05 -8.01 7.26
C ARG A 59 -8.61 -8.47 7.37
N MET A 60 -8.10 -8.67 8.59
CA MET A 60 -6.74 -9.16 8.81
C MET A 60 -6.46 -10.52 8.15
N SER A 61 -7.47 -11.40 8.06
CA SER A 61 -7.33 -12.67 7.32
C SER A 61 -7.14 -12.48 5.82
N GLN A 62 -7.75 -11.44 5.23
CA GLN A 62 -7.52 -11.08 3.83
C GLN A 62 -6.13 -10.47 3.66
N VAL A 63 -5.69 -9.64 4.62
CA VAL A 63 -4.33 -9.08 4.64
C VAL A 63 -3.28 -10.17 4.65
N LEU A 64 -3.43 -11.18 5.50
CA LEU A 64 -2.50 -12.31 5.57
C LEU A 64 -2.40 -13.02 4.22
N ARG A 65 -3.53 -13.41 3.63
CA ARG A 65 -3.57 -14.08 2.32
C ARG A 65 -2.95 -13.25 1.19
N MET A 66 -3.15 -11.92 1.22
CA MET A 66 -2.55 -11.01 0.24
C MET A 66 -1.01 -10.97 0.36
N LEU A 67 -0.47 -11.11 1.57
CA LEU A 67 0.97 -11.09 1.84
C LEU A 67 1.63 -12.47 1.64
N GLU A 68 0.88 -13.56 1.78
CA GLU A 68 1.34 -14.92 1.49
C GLU A 68 1.45 -15.21 -0.02
N GLY A 69 0.89 -14.34 -0.87
CA GLY A 69 0.86 -14.53 -2.33
C GLY A 69 -0.30 -15.40 -2.83
N ASP A 70 -1.22 -15.78 -1.93
CA ASP A 70 -2.36 -16.68 -2.19
C ASP A 70 -3.49 -16.00 -2.98
N VAL A 71 -3.43 -14.69 -3.19
CA VAL A 71 -4.45 -13.92 -3.89
C VAL A 71 -3.89 -13.40 -5.20
N VAL A 72 -4.37 -13.95 -6.32
CA VAL A 72 -4.31 -13.26 -7.61
C VAL A 72 -5.21 -12.04 -7.49
N MET A 73 -4.64 -10.91 -7.06
CA MET A 73 -5.38 -9.67 -6.99
C MET A 73 -5.62 -9.19 -8.42
N SER A 74 -6.89 -9.16 -8.83
CA SER A 74 -7.27 -8.55 -10.10
C SER A 74 -6.76 -7.11 -10.15
N PRO A 75 -6.22 -6.63 -11.28
CA PRO A 75 -5.84 -5.23 -11.42
C PRO A 75 -7.06 -4.33 -11.16
N ILE A 76 -6.80 -3.19 -10.54
CA ILE A 76 -7.78 -2.11 -10.35
C ILE A 76 -8.04 -1.42 -11.70
#